data_AF-A0A8H7AHM0-F1
#
_entry.id   AF-A0A8H7AHM0-F1
#
_cell.length_a   1.000
_cell.length_b   1.000
_cell.length_c   1.000
_cell.angle_alpha   90.00
_cell.angle_beta   90.00
_cell.angle_gamma   90.00
#
_symmetry.space_group_name_H-M   'P 1'
#
loop_
_entity.id
_entity.type
_entity.pdbx_description
1 polymer ?
#
loop_
_entity_poly.entity_id
_entity_poly.type
_entity_poly.pdbx_seq_one_letter_code
_entity_poly.pdbx_strand_id
1 'polypeptide(L)' 'MTTNNSNLALLIDGDNVSPKVIVGLMAEIANYGTASVRHIYGDWTNPSLKGWKGCLLDHSITPMQ' A
#
# COMPACT_ATOMS: atom_id res chain seq x y z
N MET A 1 23.97 15.50 9.10
CA MET A 1 23.47 14.27 8.44
C MET A 1 22.15 14.65 7.79
N THR A 2 22.11 14.79 6.46
CA THR A 2 20.85 15.03 5.76
C THR A 2 20.12 13.70 5.70
N THR A 3 19.20 13.48 6.64
CA THR A 3 18.18 12.45 6.48
C THR A 3 17.39 12.83 5.24
N ASN A 4 17.73 12.26 4.08
CA ASN A 4 16.89 12.31 2.89
C ASN A 4 15.62 11.56 3.24
N ASN A 5 14.68 12.26 3.87
CA ASN A 5 13.36 11.75 4.17
C ASN A 5 12.58 11.78 2.85
N SER A 6 12.96 10.86 1.96
CA SER A 6 12.37 10.73 0.64
C SER A 6 10.91 10.37 0.84
N ASN A 7 10.03 11.33 0.54
CA ASN A 7 8.60 11.10 0.55
C ASN A 7 8.25 10.26 -0.67
N LEU A 8 7.82 9.03 -0.42
CA LEU A 8 7.44 8.09 -1.45
C LEU A 8 5.92 8.09 -1.61
N ALA A 9 5.48 7.88 -2.84
CA ALA A 9 4.09 7.57 -3.16
C ALA A 9 3.99 6.10 -3.56
N LEU A 10 3.14 5.36 -2.86
CA LEU A 10 2.82 3.98 -3.14
C LEU A 10 1.46 3.90 -3.85
N LEU A 11 1.45 3.31 -5.04
CA LEU A 11 0.28 3.09 -5.87
C LEU A 11 0.18 1.58 -6.12
N ILE A 12 -0.91 0.96 -5.68
CA ILE A 12 -1.14 -0.49 -5.79
C ILE A 12 -2.32 -0.73 -6.71
N ASP A 13 -2.18 -1.68 -7.63
CA ASP A 13 -3.31 -2.25 -8.36
C ASP A 13 -3.83 -3.45 -7.55
N GLY A 14 -4.94 -3.25 -6.83
CA GLY A 14 -5.52 -4.24 -5.92
C GLY A 14 -6.15 -5.42 -6.63
N ASP A 15 -6.62 -5.24 -7.87
CA ASP A 15 -7.23 -6.31 -8.66
C ASP A 15 -6.18 -7.29 -9.21
N ASN A 16 -4.96 -6.80 -9.48
CA ASN A 16 -3.87 -7.60 -10.01
C ASN A 16 -2.83 -8.05 -8.96
N VAL A 17 -2.87 -7.49 -7.74
CA VAL A 17 -1.89 -7.78 -6.68
C VAL A 17 -2.55 -8.44 -5.48
N SER A 18 -1.87 -9.45 -4.91
CA SER A 18 -2.32 -10.10 -3.69
C SER A 18 -1.98 -9.27 -2.44
N PRO A 19 -2.86 -9.19 -1.43
CA PRO A 19 -2.57 -8.48 -0.17
C PRO A 19 -1.36 -9.04 0.60
N LYS A 20 -0.94 -10.28 0.31
CA LYS A 20 0.21 -10.92 0.97
C LYS A 20 1.53 -10.18 0.75
N VAL A 21 1.66 -9.38 -0.31
CA VAL A 21 2.91 -8.68 -0.63
C VAL A 21 3.12 -7.43 0.23
N ILE A 22 2.07 -6.92 0.90
CA ILE A 22 2.09 -5.59 1.51
C ILE A 22 3.12 -5.49 2.65
N VAL A 23 3.27 -6.56 3.44
CA VAL A 23 4.21 -6.60 4.57
C VAL A 23 5.65 -6.46 4.08
N GLY A 24 6.04 -7.22 3.05
CA GLY A 24 7.38 -7.12 2.46
C GLY A 24 7.60 -5.78 1.77
N LEU A 25 6.58 -5.26 1.09
CA LEU A 25 6.65 -3.96 0.42
C LEU A 25 6.84 -2.80 1.41
N MET A 26 6.14 -2.81 2.55
CA MET A 26 6.33 -1.80 3.60
C MET A 26 7.75 -1.86 4.18
N ALA A 27 8.28 -3.06 4.42
CA ALA A 27 9.64 -3.24 4.94
C ALA A 27 10.68 -2.71 3.95
N GLU A 28 10.47 -2.94 2.65
CA GLU A 28 11.35 -2.45 1.61
C GLU A 28 11.26 -0.92 1.48
N ILE A 29 10.06 -0.34 1.49
CA ILE A 29 9.85 1.12 1.48
C ILE A 29 10.60 1.80 2.64
N ALA A 30 10.59 1.20 3.84
CA ALA A 30 11.29 1.73 5.01
C ALA A 30 12.81 1.88 4.80
N ASN A 31 13.40 1.12 3.87
CA ASN A 31 14.82 1.26 3.49
C ASN A 31 15.08 2.49 2.61
N TYR A 32 14.07 2.97 1.87
CA TYR A 32 14.20 4.11 0.94
C TYR A 32 13.65 5.43 1.52
N GLY A 33 12.69 5.36 2.44
CA GLY A 33 12.07 6.54 3.04
C GLY A 33 10.71 6.26 3.65
N THR A 34 9.85 7.28 3.64
CA THR A 34 8.49 7.20 4.20
C THR A 34 7.46 7.25 3.09
N ALA A 35 6.58 6.25 3.00
CA ALA A 35 5.41 6.32 2.12
C ALA A 35 4.35 7.24 2.73
N SER A 36 4.38 8.50 2.29
CA SER A 36 3.44 9.55 2.72
C SER A 36 2.10 9.45 1.99
N VAL A 37 2.10 8.89 0.78
CA VAL A 37 0.90 8.58 0.00
C VAL A 37 0.84 7.08 -0.23
N ARG A 38 -0.30 6.45 0.07
CA ARG A 38 -0.53 5.01 -0.09
C ARG A 38 -1.94 4.81 -0.63
N HIS A 39 -2.04 4.56 -1.94
CA HIS A 39 -3.31 4.31 -2.61
C HIS A 39 -3.34 2.90 -3.18
N ILE A 40 -4.53 2.33 -3.19
CA ILE A 40 -4.81 1.08 -3.87
C ILE A 40 -6.06 1.23 -4.73
N TYR A 41 -5.95 0.87 -5.99
CA TYR A 41 -7.01 0.97 -6.99
C TYR A 41 -7.64 -0.40 -7.18
N GLY A 42 -8.96 -0.45 -7.27
CA GLY A 42 -9.64 -1.66 -7.70
C GLY A 42 -11.15 -1.61 -7.47
N ASP A 43 -11.83 -2.64 -7.97
CA ASP A 43 -13.27 -2.79 -7.78
C ASP A 43 -13.61 -3.35 -6.39
N TRP A 44 -13.90 -2.46 -5.44
CA TRP A 44 -14.25 -2.81 -4.05
C TRP A 44 -15.55 -3.61 -3.88
N THR A 45 -16.32 -3.80 -4.96
CA THR A 45 -17.47 -4.70 -4.98
C THR A 45 -17.04 -6.17 -5.18
N ASN A 46 -15.84 -6.41 -5.70
CA ASN A 46 -15.31 -7.75 -5.93
C ASN A 46 -14.93 -8.45 -4.61
N PRO A 47 -15.42 -9.68 -4.35
CA PRO A 47 -15.03 -10.45 -3.17
C PRO A 47 -13.53 -10.76 -3.10
N SER A 48 -12.79 -10.71 -4.22
CA SER A 48 -11.32 -10.90 -4.24
C SER A 48 -10.58 -9.85 -3.38
N LEU A 49 -11.08 -8.61 -3.34
CA LEU A 49 -10.48 -7.50 -2.58
C LEU A 49 -10.79 -7.56 -1.08
N LYS A 50 -11.58 -8.53 -0.60
CA LYS A 50 -11.84 -8.69 0.84
C LYS A 50 -10.55 -8.89 1.64
N GLY A 51 -9.55 -9.57 1.08
CA GLY A 51 -8.25 -9.76 1.73
C GLY A 51 -7.49 -8.45 1.94
N TRP A 52 -7.71 -7.46 1.07
CA TRP A 52 -7.11 -6.13 1.21
C TRP A 52 -7.74 -5.35 2.36
N LYS A 53 -9.06 -5.44 2.57
CA LYS A 53 -9.79 -4.64 3.58
C LYS A 53 -9.19 -4.71 4.99
N GLY A 54 -8.67 -5.86 5.40
CA GLY A 54 -7.95 -5.99 6.69
C GLY A 54 -6.64 -5.21 6.70
N CYS A 55 -5.81 -5.39 5.67
CA CYS A 55 -4.52 -4.74 5.53
C CYS A 55 -4.59 -3.22 5.33
N LEU A 56 -5.69 -2.69 4.77
CA LEU A 56 -5.82 -1.25 4.51
C LEU A 56 -5.70 -0.41 5.79
N LEU A 57 -6.42 -0.83 6.84
CA LEU A 57 -6.42 -0.15 8.14
C LEU A 57 -5.05 -0.25 8.81
N ASP A 58 -4.48 -1.46 8.86
CA ASP A 58 -3.19 -1.73 9.50
C ASP A 58 -2.04 -0.94 8.87
N HIS A 59 -2.10 -0.71 7.55
CA HIS A 59 -1.04 -0.04 6.80
C HIS A 59 -1.38 1.38 6.34
N SER A 60 -2.51 1.94 6.80
CA SER A 60 -2.98 3.29 6.42
C SER A 60 -3.02 3.48 4.89
N ILE A 61 -3.55 2.49 4.18
CA ILE A 61 -3.68 2.51 2.72
C ILE A 61 -5.09 2.98 2.37
N THR A 62 -5.19 4.01 1.54
CA THR A 62 -6.47 4.57 1.11
C THR A 62 -6.98 3.83 -0.13
N PRO A 63 -8.18 3.22 -0.08
CA PRO A 63 -8.82 2.64 -1.26
C PRO A 63 -9.26 3.74 -2.23
N MET A 64 -9.01 3.53 -3.52
CA MET A 64 -9.39 4.40 -4.64
C MET A 64 -10.25 3.62 -5.64
N GLN A 65 -11.14 4.32 -6.34
CA GLN A 65 -12.05 3.79 -7.36
C GLN A 65 -11.86 4.54 -8.68
#